data_AF-A0A6P4BFP9-F1
#
_entry.id   AF-A0A6P4BFP9-F1
#
_cell.length_a   1.000
_cell.length_b   1.000
_cell.length_c   1.000
_cell.angle_alpha   90.00
_cell.angle_beta   90.00
_cell.angle_gamma   90.00
#
_symmetry.space_group_name_H-M   'P 1'
#
loop_
_entity.id
_entity.type
_entity.pdbx_description
1 polymer ?
#
loop_
_entity_poly.entity_id
_entity_poly.type
_entity_poly.pdbx_seq_one_letter_code
_entity_poly.pdbx_strand_id
1 'polypeptide(L)'
;MQTMLSIIKSRPFNPLFRFISLLPTATTTPHSFSTSPSKTPLQNQFETWINHLKPGFTPSDVHRALQAQSDPDLSLDIFRWTAQQRNYTHTHLTYLTVIKQLIAGRRYRQAETLIHEVIAGACDPSVELYNAVIRFCCGRKFLFSLAFDVYKKMLRSEDSKPTLETYSLLFNSLLRRFNKLNVCYVYLHSVRSMTKQMKANGVIPDTFVLNMIIKAYSKCLELDEAIKVFRDMGLYGCEPNAYSYGYIAKGLCEKGRVNQGFKFFVEMRDKGFVPSASTYVIIVCSLAMNRRFEDAIEVLFDMLENSKSPDHLTYKTVLEGLCREGRADGAFDLLDECRKRDVNMNEKMYKALLRELHYICREGE
;
A
#
# COMPACT_ATOMS: atom_id res chain seq x y z
N MET A 1 -19.44 -8.14 -66.57
CA MET A 1 -18.64 -8.87 -65.56
C MET A 1 -19.11 -8.40 -64.19
N GLN A 2 -20.11 -9.04 -63.54
CA GLN A 2 -19.95 -10.22 -62.66
C GLN A 2 -18.78 -9.99 -61.66
N THR A 3 -18.91 -9.98 -60.33
CA THR A 3 -19.99 -10.42 -59.43
C THR A 3 -19.73 -9.93 -57.99
N MET A 4 -20.81 -9.63 -57.25
CA MET A 4 -21.02 -9.86 -55.81
C MET A 4 -20.08 -9.23 -54.75
N LEU A 5 -20.55 -8.11 -54.19
CA LEU A 5 -20.30 -7.65 -52.82
C LEU A 5 -21.27 -8.37 -51.86
N SER A 6 -20.78 -9.12 -50.87
CA SER A 6 -21.45 -9.28 -49.57
C SER A 6 -20.56 -9.94 -48.49
N ILE A 7 -20.78 -9.50 -47.24
CA ILE A 7 -20.57 -10.18 -45.94
C ILE A 7 -19.20 -10.06 -45.19
N ILE A 8 -19.15 -9.03 -44.33
CA ILE A 8 -18.98 -9.06 -42.85
C ILE A 8 -17.90 -9.97 -42.20
N LYS A 9 -16.94 -9.29 -41.54
CA LYS A 9 -16.23 -9.55 -40.25
C LYS A 9 -15.99 -11.01 -39.81
N SER A 10 -14.71 -11.40 -39.76
CA SER A 10 -14.20 -12.34 -38.76
C SER A 10 -12.69 -12.21 -38.50
N ARG A 11 -12.34 -11.88 -37.23
CA ARG A 11 -11.14 -12.23 -36.43
C ARG A 11 -9.70 -12.01 -37.00
N PRO A 12 -8.79 -11.42 -36.20
CA PRO A 12 -7.39 -11.87 -36.13
C PRO A 12 -7.23 -12.79 -34.90
N PHE A 13 -6.86 -14.05 -35.04
CA PHE A 13 -5.47 -14.56 -35.12
C PHE A 13 -4.57 -14.06 -33.98
N ASN A 14 -4.22 -14.97 -33.06
CA ASN A 14 -2.83 -15.13 -32.65
C ASN A 14 -2.53 -16.58 -32.22
N PRO A 15 -1.35 -17.11 -32.60
CA PRO A 15 -0.96 -18.50 -32.50
C PRO A 15 -0.21 -18.77 -31.20
N LEU A 16 -0.08 -20.05 -30.83
CA LEU A 16 1.08 -20.69 -30.17
C LEU A 16 0.60 -21.94 -29.43
N PHE A 17 0.44 -23.06 -30.14
CA PHE A 17 0.60 -24.40 -29.56
C PHE A 17 0.92 -25.37 -30.69
N ARG A 18 2.21 -25.58 -30.94
CA ARG A 18 2.73 -26.74 -31.66
C ARG A 18 3.92 -27.29 -30.88
N PHE A 19 4.06 -28.61 -30.93
CA PHE A 19 5.00 -29.51 -30.24
C PHE A 19 4.60 -29.77 -28.77
N ILE A 20 4.38 -31.01 -28.33
CA ILE A 20 5.15 -32.23 -28.61
C ILE A 20 4.22 -33.43 -28.81
N SER A 21 4.39 -34.12 -29.93
CA SER A 21 4.10 -35.55 -30.09
C SER A 21 5.40 -36.31 -29.94
N LEU A 22 5.38 -37.47 -29.26
CA LEU A 22 6.05 -38.73 -29.61
C LEU A 22 6.13 -39.65 -28.37
N LEU A 23 5.55 -40.85 -28.47
CA LEU A 23 6.19 -42.18 -28.20
C LEU A 23 5.14 -43.33 -28.26
N PRO A 24 5.55 -44.61 -28.43
CA PRO A 24 5.36 -45.33 -29.68
C PRO A 24 4.35 -46.49 -29.57
N THR A 25 4.00 -47.00 -30.75
CA THR A 25 3.18 -48.20 -31.00
C THR A 25 3.80 -49.47 -30.41
N ALA A 26 3.01 -50.21 -29.62
CA ALA A 26 3.23 -51.63 -29.38
C ALA A 26 1.87 -52.36 -29.34
N THR A 27 1.66 -53.24 -30.32
CA THR A 27 0.55 -54.20 -30.40
C THR A 27 0.92 -55.50 -29.70
N THR A 28 0.13 -55.94 -28.72
CA THR A 28 -0.09 -57.36 -28.38
C THR A 28 -1.36 -57.52 -27.53
N THR A 29 -1.97 -58.70 -27.65
CA THR A 29 -3.36 -59.14 -27.38
C THR A 29 -3.77 -59.29 -25.90
N PRO A 30 -5.06 -59.58 -25.59
CA PRO A 30 -5.75 -59.04 -24.44
C PRO A 30 -5.64 -59.92 -23.20
N HIS A 31 -5.29 -59.31 -22.07
CA HIS A 31 -5.56 -59.85 -20.75
C HIS A 31 -6.45 -58.88 -19.99
N SER A 32 -7.62 -59.41 -19.62
CA SER A 32 -8.60 -58.84 -18.73
C SER A 32 -7.98 -58.45 -17.39
N PHE A 33 -7.75 -57.14 -17.21
CA PHE A 33 -7.70 -56.52 -15.89
C PHE A 33 -8.64 -55.32 -15.91
N SER A 34 -9.85 -55.58 -15.42
CA SER A 34 -10.76 -54.55 -14.91
C SER A 34 -10.13 -53.97 -13.65
N THR A 35 -9.30 -52.96 -13.81
CA THR A 35 -8.91 -52.04 -12.75
C THR A 35 -9.12 -50.64 -13.29
N SER A 36 -10.34 -50.14 -13.12
CA SER A 36 -10.57 -48.69 -13.13
C SER A 36 -9.55 -48.05 -12.18
N PRO A 37 -8.74 -47.06 -12.62
CA PRO A 37 -7.86 -46.35 -11.71
C PRO A 37 -8.74 -45.81 -10.58
N SER A 38 -8.33 -46.00 -9.32
CA SER A 38 -8.99 -45.36 -8.19
C SER A 38 -8.93 -43.85 -8.41
N LYS A 39 -10.05 -43.28 -8.87
CA LYS A 39 -10.16 -41.86 -9.17
C LYS A 39 -9.86 -41.08 -7.90
N THR A 40 -9.07 -40.02 -8.02
CA THR A 40 -8.81 -39.14 -6.88
C THR A 40 -10.12 -38.50 -6.41
N PRO A 41 -10.30 -38.21 -5.11
CA PRO A 41 -11.53 -37.59 -4.60
C PRO A 41 -11.93 -36.30 -5.34
N LEU A 42 -10.94 -35.52 -5.79
CA LEU A 42 -11.12 -34.30 -6.57
C LEU A 42 -11.71 -34.57 -7.97
N GLN A 43 -11.30 -35.67 -8.61
CA GLN A 43 -11.82 -36.07 -9.92
C GLN A 43 -13.29 -36.50 -9.84
N ASN A 44 -13.67 -37.20 -8.76
CA ASN A 44 -15.07 -37.56 -8.51
C ASN A 44 -15.94 -36.33 -8.23
N GLN A 45 -15.40 -35.34 -7.49
CA GLN A 45 -16.09 -34.08 -7.24
C GLN A 45 -16.28 -33.25 -8.51
N PHE A 46 -15.26 -33.20 -9.38
CA PHE A 46 -15.33 -32.55 -10.69
C PHE A 46 -16.39 -33.19 -11.60
N GLU A 47 -16.42 -34.52 -11.69
CA GLU A 47 -17.43 -35.25 -12.46
C GLU A 47 -18.85 -35.05 -11.91
N THR A 48 -19.01 -35.08 -10.59
CA THR A 48 -20.28 -34.79 -9.92
C THR A 48 -20.76 -33.39 -10.27
N TRP A 49 -19.84 -32.43 -10.29
CA TRP A 49 -20.13 -31.05 -10.65
C TRP A 49 -20.56 -30.92 -12.12
N ILE A 50 -19.83 -31.52 -13.05
CA ILE A 50 -20.19 -31.54 -14.48
C ILE A 50 -21.60 -32.10 -14.69
N ASN A 51 -21.97 -33.16 -13.97
CA ASN A 51 -23.30 -33.76 -14.05
C ASN A 51 -24.40 -32.83 -13.50
N HIS A 52 -24.07 -31.92 -12.59
CA HIS A 52 -25.01 -30.94 -12.04
C HIS A 52 -25.24 -29.73 -12.95
N LEU A 53 -24.30 -29.37 -13.83
CA LEU A 53 -24.62 -28.40 -14.89
C LEU A 53 -25.33 -29.10 -16.02
N LYS A 54 -26.66 -28.97 -16.00
CA LYS A 54 -27.49 -29.33 -17.13
C LYS A 54 -26.96 -28.67 -18.42
N PRO A 55 -27.15 -29.28 -19.60
CA PRO A 55 -26.80 -28.64 -20.87
C PRO A 55 -27.50 -27.27 -20.97
N GLY A 56 -26.73 -26.21 -21.23
CA GLY A 56 -27.22 -24.83 -21.30
C GLY A 56 -27.10 -23.99 -20.03
N PHE A 57 -26.11 -24.27 -19.17
CA PHE A 57 -25.88 -23.51 -17.94
C PHE A 57 -25.59 -22.02 -18.18
N THR A 58 -26.00 -21.19 -17.23
CA THR A 58 -25.79 -19.74 -17.28
C THR A 58 -24.52 -19.33 -16.51
N PRO A 59 -23.96 -18.13 -16.75
CA PRO A 59 -22.85 -17.60 -15.93
C PRO A 59 -23.18 -17.53 -14.44
N SER A 60 -24.46 -17.35 -14.07
CA SER A 60 -24.93 -17.36 -12.69
C SER A 60 -24.84 -18.76 -12.05
N ASP A 61 -25.11 -19.81 -12.82
CA ASP A 61 -24.98 -21.20 -12.34
C ASP A 61 -23.51 -21.54 -12.12
N VAL A 62 -22.62 -21.10 -13.02
CA VAL A 62 -21.17 -21.24 -12.86
C VAL A 62 -20.67 -20.44 -11.65
N HIS A 63 -21.19 -19.23 -11.41
CA HIS A 63 -20.83 -18.45 -10.23
C HIS A 63 -21.22 -19.16 -8.93
N ARG A 64 -22.45 -19.67 -8.82
CA ARG A 64 -22.94 -20.42 -7.64
C ARG A 64 -22.11 -21.67 -7.40
N ALA A 65 -21.79 -22.38 -8.48
CA ALA A 65 -20.93 -23.54 -8.48
C ALA A 65 -19.53 -23.24 -7.93
N LEU A 66 -18.90 -22.18 -8.41
CA LEU A 66 -17.57 -21.75 -7.95
C LEU A 66 -17.62 -21.35 -6.48
N GLN A 67 -18.64 -20.61 -6.05
CA GLN A 67 -18.81 -20.23 -4.64
C GLN A 67 -18.94 -21.45 -3.71
N ALA A 68 -19.55 -22.53 -4.16
CA ALA A 68 -19.69 -23.76 -3.39
C ALA A 68 -18.38 -24.55 -3.24
N GLN A 69 -17.33 -24.22 -4.00
CA GLN A 69 -16.05 -24.91 -3.91
C GLN A 69 -15.14 -24.30 -2.84
N SER A 70 -14.62 -25.16 -1.97
CA SER A 70 -13.59 -24.80 -0.99
C SER A 70 -12.17 -25.00 -1.54
N ASP A 71 -12.01 -25.91 -2.51
CA ASP A 71 -10.70 -26.23 -3.09
C ASP A 71 -10.34 -25.26 -4.25
N PRO A 72 -9.22 -24.52 -4.15
CA PRO A 72 -8.82 -23.54 -5.17
C PRO A 72 -8.46 -24.16 -6.52
N ASP A 73 -7.87 -25.36 -6.52
CA ASP A 73 -7.40 -26.02 -7.75
C ASP A 73 -8.61 -26.57 -8.54
N LEU A 74 -9.56 -27.22 -7.86
CA LEU A 74 -10.83 -27.65 -8.44
C LEU A 74 -11.66 -26.47 -8.98
N SER A 75 -11.71 -25.37 -8.23
CA SER A 75 -12.38 -24.14 -8.69
C SER A 75 -11.78 -23.62 -10.00
N LEU A 76 -10.45 -23.64 -10.12
CA LEU A 76 -9.76 -23.24 -11.34
C LEU A 76 -10.01 -24.21 -12.51
N ASP A 77 -10.05 -25.51 -12.25
CA ASP A 77 -10.33 -26.52 -13.27
C ASP A 77 -11.76 -26.38 -13.81
N ILE A 78 -12.73 -26.16 -12.92
CA ILE A 78 -14.12 -25.82 -13.27
C ILE A 78 -14.17 -24.56 -14.12
N PHE A 79 -13.45 -23.51 -13.72
CA PHE A 79 -13.39 -22.24 -14.44
C PHE A 79 -12.81 -22.41 -15.86
N ARG A 80 -11.74 -23.19 -16.00
CA ARG A 80 -11.11 -23.46 -17.32
C ARG A 80 -11.98 -24.34 -18.20
N TRP A 81 -12.62 -25.36 -17.64
CA TRP A 81 -13.52 -26.24 -18.39
C TRP A 81 -14.75 -25.51 -18.90
N THR A 82 -15.35 -24.65 -18.08
CA THR A 82 -16.50 -23.82 -18.50
C THR A 82 -16.12 -22.84 -19.61
N ALA A 83 -14.90 -22.29 -19.59
CA ALA A 83 -14.39 -21.42 -20.66
C ALA A 83 -14.25 -22.14 -22.02
N GLN A 84 -14.14 -23.47 -22.05
CA GLN A 84 -14.05 -24.26 -23.28
C GLN A 84 -15.43 -24.55 -23.92
N GLN A 85 -16.52 -24.30 -23.20
CA GLN A 85 -17.86 -24.62 -23.68
C GLN A 85 -18.31 -23.64 -24.77
N ARG A 86 -19.02 -24.17 -25.79
CA ARG A 86 -19.52 -23.36 -26.90
C ARG A 86 -20.49 -22.30 -26.41
N ASN A 87 -20.32 -21.07 -26.89
CA ASN A 87 -21.17 -19.90 -26.58
C ASN A 87 -21.18 -19.46 -25.11
N TYR A 88 -20.21 -19.89 -24.30
CA TYR A 88 -20.07 -19.44 -22.93
C TYR A 88 -18.95 -18.40 -22.80
N THR A 89 -19.18 -17.35 -22.01
CA THR A 89 -18.18 -16.35 -21.63
C THR A 89 -18.29 -16.07 -20.14
N HIS A 90 -17.13 -15.89 -19.50
CA HIS A 90 -17.06 -15.60 -18.08
C HIS A 90 -17.40 -14.14 -17.79
N THR A 91 -18.11 -13.92 -16.68
CA THR A 91 -18.47 -12.59 -16.21
C THR A 91 -17.46 -12.10 -15.17
N HIS A 92 -17.51 -10.82 -14.83
CA HIS A 92 -16.69 -10.26 -13.76
C HIS A 92 -16.89 -10.98 -12.40
N LEU A 93 -18.09 -11.52 -12.13
CA LEU A 93 -18.41 -12.27 -10.90
C LEU A 93 -17.70 -13.62 -10.83
N THR A 94 -17.63 -14.36 -11.94
CA THR A 94 -16.91 -15.65 -11.98
C THR A 94 -15.41 -15.41 -11.83
N TYR A 95 -14.84 -14.41 -12.53
CA TYR A 95 -13.45 -13.98 -12.34
C TYR A 95 -13.15 -13.56 -10.89
N LEU A 96 -14.00 -12.71 -10.29
CA LEU A 96 -13.82 -12.24 -8.91
C LEU A 96 -13.78 -13.40 -7.91
N THR A 97 -14.67 -14.38 -8.08
CA THR A 97 -14.80 -15.53 -7.17
C THR A 97 -13.56 -16.41 -7.22
N VAL A 98 -13.12 -16.79 -8.43
CA VAL A 98 -11.93 -17.64 -8.60
C VAL A 98 -10.67 -16.91 -8.15
N ILE A 99 -10.51 -15.63 -8.48
CA ILE A 99 -9.36 -14.85 -8.01
C ILE A 99 -9.32 -14.81 -6.47
N LYS A 100 -10.44 -14.56 -5.80
CA LYS A 100 -10.52 -14.59 -4.32
C LYS A 100 -10.12 -15.96 -3.75
N GLN A 101 -10.62 -17.05 -4.34
CA GLN A 101 -10.30 -18.42 -3.91
C GLN A 101 -8.84 -18.78 -4.12
N LEU A 102 -8.25 -18.42 -5.27
CA LEU A 102 -6.82 -18.63 -5.54
C LEU A 102 -5.93 -17.84 -4.59
N ILE A 103 -6.33 -16.61 -4.24
CA ILE A 103 -5.62 -15.79 -3.25
C ILE A 103 -5.67 -16.44 -1.86
N ALA A 104 -6.86 -16.90 -1.43
CA ALA A 104 -7.02 -17.61 -0.16
C ALA A 104 -6.21 -18.92 -0.12
N GLY A 105 -6.21 -19.66 -1.24
CA GLY A 105 -5.45 -20.89 -1.47
C GLY A 105 -3.95 -20.72 -1.69
N ARG A 106 -3.44 -19.50 -1.61
CA ARG A 106 -2.03 -19.13 -1.86
C ARG A 106 -1.50 -19.48 -3.27
N ARG A 107 -2.38 -19.70 -4.25
CA ARG A 107 -2.06 -20.00 -5.66
C ARG A 107 -1.80 -18.73 -6.48
N TYR A 108 -0.83 -17.95 -6.05
CA TYR A 108 -0.65 -16.57 -6.54
C TYR A 108 -0.26 -16.46 -8.03
N ARG A 109 0.48 -17.43 -8.57
CA ARG A 109 0.85 -17.45 -10.00
C ARG A 109 -0.38 -17.60 -10.90
N GLN A 110 -1.33 -18.46 -10.50
CA GLN A 110 -2.57 -18.66 -11.24
C GLN A 110 -3.49 -17.43 -11.10
N ALA A 111 -3.54 -16.81 -9.91
CA ALA A 111 -4.26 -15.55 -9.73
C ALA A 111 -3.71 -14.45 -10.64
N GLU A 112 -2.39 -14.34 -10.76
CA GLU A 112 -1.72 -13.39 -11.66
C GLU A 112 -2.07 -13.63 -13.13
N THR A 113 -2.11 -14.89 -13.60
CA THR A 113 -2.54 -15.19 -14.97
C THR A 113 -3.97 -14.74 -15.26
N LEU A 114 -4.90 -14.98 -14.33
CA LEU A 114 -6.28 -14.51 -14.48
C LEU A 114 -6.37 -12.98 -14.47
N ILE A 115 -5.53 -12.30 -13.69
CA ILE A 115 -5.48 -10.83 -13.69
C ILE A 115 -5.01 -10.30 -15.05
N HIS A 116 -4.03 -10.95 -15.70
CA HIS A 116 -3.63 -10.57 -17.05
C HIS A 116 -4.76 -10.76 -18.08
N GLU A 117 -5.57 -11.81 -17.95
CA GLU A 117 -6.78 -11.99 -18.78
C GLU A 117 -7.81 -10.88 -18.55
N VAL A 118 -8.04 -10.50 -17.29
CA VAL A 118 -8.93 -9.37 -16.93
C VAL A 118 -8.41 -8.06 -17.57
N ILE A 119 -7.10 -7.81 -17.54
CA ILE A 119 -6.48 -6.63 -18.17
C ILE A 119 -6.62 -6.70 -19.70
N ALA A 120 -6.50 -7.90 -20.30
CA ALA A 120 -6.71 -8.10 -21.74
C ALA A 120 -8.17 -7.88 -22.18
N GLY A 121 -9.13 -7.83 -21.24
CA GLY A 121 -10.55 -7.59 -21.53
C GLY A 121 -11.36 -8.86 -21.70
N ALA A 122 -10.99 -9.95 -21.02
CA ALA A 122 -11.73 -11.20 -21.06
C ALA A 122 -13.11 -11.17 -20.37
N CYS A 123 -13.43 -10.12 -19.61
CA CYS A 123 -14.71 -9.94 -18.92
C CYS A 123 -15.16 -8.47 -18.89
N ASP A 124 -16.43 -8.27 -18.55
CA ASP A 124 -17.04 -6.95 -18.40
C ASP A 124 -16.36 -6.13 -17.30
N PRO A 125 -16.25 -4.79 -17.46
CA PRO A 125 -15.70 -3.92 -16.42
C PRO A 125 -16.52 -3.99 -15.13
N SER A 126 -15.84 -4.11 -13.99
CA SER A 126 -16.49 -4.05 -12.67
C SER A 126 -15.56 -3.40 -11.66
N VAL A 127 -16.08 -2.40 -10.94
CA VAL A 127 -15.37 -1.70 -9.87
C VAL A 127 -14.94 -2.67 -8.76
N GLU A 128 -15.81 -3.62 -8.39
CA GLU A 128 -15.51 -4.59 -7.32
C GLU A 128 -14.36 -5.52 -7.71
N LEU A 129 -14.38 -6.01 -8.95
CA LEU A 129 -13.32 -6.85 -9.50
C LEU A 129 -11.99 -6.09 -9.53
N TYR A 130 -11.98 -4.88 -10.10
CA TYR A 130 -10.76 -4.08 -10.19
C TYR A 130 -10.21 -3.71 -8.82
N ASN A 131 -11.04 -3.30 -7.86
CA ASN A 131 -10.59 -3.02 -6.49
C ASN A 131 -10.05 -4.28 -5.82
N ALA A 132 -10.67 -5.46 -6.00
CA ALA A 132 -10.15 -6.72 -5.45
C ALA A 132 -8.77 -7.08 -5.99
N VAL A 133 -8.58 -6.94 -7.30
CA VAL A 133 -7.30 -7.16 -7.97
C VAL A 133 -6.26 -6.15 -7.49
N ILE A 134 -6.60 -4.86 -7.44
CA ILE A 134 -5.69 -3.81 -6.94
C ILE A 134 -5.29 -4.11 -5.50
N ARG A 135 -6.21 -4.47 -4.60
CA ARG A 135 -5.88 -4.87 -3.21
C ARG A 135 -4.84 -5.98 -3.17
N PHE A 136 -5.02 -7.02 -3.99
CA PHE A 136 -4.08 -8.12 -4.09
C PHE A 136 -2.69 -7.69 -4.61
N CYS A 137 -2.67 -6.93 -5.69
CA CYS A 137 -1.45 -6.43 -6.32
C CYS A 137 -0.67 -5.49 -5.39
N CYS A 138 -1.36 -4.60 -4.68
CA CYS A 138 -0.79 -3.66 -3.71
C CYS A 138 -0.11 -4.36 -2.52
N GLY A 139 -0.54 -5.57 -2.16
CA GLY A 139 0.07 -6.37 -1.09
C GLY A 139 1.44 -6.96 -1.43
N ARG A 140 1.88 -6.90 -2.70
CA ARG A 140 3.08 -7.61 -3.18
C ARG A 140 4.07 -6.68 -3.84
N LYS A 141 5.36 -6.96 -3.63
CA LYS A 141 6.43 -6.12 -4.19
C LYS A 141 6.45 -6.15 -5.73
N PHE A 142 6.28 -7.32 -6.32
CA PHE A 142 6.44 -7.56 -7.77
C PHE A 142 5.18 -7.25 -8.60
N LEU A 143 3.98 -7.30 -8.00
CA LEU A 143 2.72 -7.09 -8.73
C LEU A 143 2.23 -5.63 -8.74
N PHE A 144 3.05 -4.70 -8.29
CA PHE A 144 2.62 -3.32 -8.12
C PHE A 144 2.45 -2.56 -9.44
N SER A 145 3.26 -2.85 -10.45
CA SER A 145 3.03 -2.35 -11.81
C SER A 145 1.66 -2.79 -12.32
N LEU A 146 1.29 -4.05 -12.04
CA LEU A 146 0.01 -4.63 -12.43
C LEU A 146 -1.18 -3.89 -11.81
N ALA A 147 -1.06 -3.41 -10.56
CA ALA A 147 -2.08 -2.56 -9.94
C ALA A 147 -2.34 -1.28 -10.75
N PHE A 148 -1.28 -0.65 -11.26
CA PHE A 148 -1.39 0.54 -12.10
C PHE A 148 -1.94 0.24 -13.50
N ASP A 149 -1.69 -0.95 -14.04
CA ASP A 149 -2.25 -1.34 -15.33
C ASP A 149 -3.77 -1.59 -15.24
N VAL A 150 -4.22 -2.22 -14.14
CA VAL A 150 -5.66 -2.32 -13.82
C VAL A 150 -6.28 -0.94 -13.64
N TYR A 151 -5.62 -0.06 -12.88
CA TYR A 151 -6.08 1.33 -12.70
C TYR A 151 -6.18 2.09 -14.03
N LYS A 152 -5.20 1.97 -14.92
CA LYS A 152 -5.25 2.58 -16.27
C LYS A 152 -6.39 2.01 -17.11
N LYS A 153 -6.68 0.71 -17.01
CA LYS A 153 -7.84 0.11 -17.68
C LYS A 153 -9.15 0.67 -17.13
N MET A 154 -9.25 0.80 -15.80
CA MET A 154 -10.39 1.39 -15.10
C MET A 154 -10.65 2.86 -15.51
N LEU A 155 -9.59 3.64 -15.75
CA LEU A 155 -9.71 5.02 -16.27
C LEU A 155 -10.26 5.09 -17.71
N ARG A 156 -10.08 4.04 -18.50
CA ARG A 156 -10.55 3.98 -19.90
C ARG A 156 -11.97 3.45 -20.04
N SER A 157 -12.48 2.74 -19.03
CA SER A 157 -13.85 2.24 -19.02
C SER A 157 -14.83 3.34 -18.61
N GLU A 158 -15.92 3.48 -19.36
CA GLU A 158 -17.00 4.41 -19.02
C GLU A 158 -17.82 3.92 -17.81
N ASP A 159 -18.08 2.61 -17.74
CA ASP A 159 -18.98 1.99 -16.76
C ASP A 159 -18.35 1.71 -15.40
N SER A 160 -17.01 1.75 -15.29
CA SER A 160 -16.28 1.34 -14.08
C SER A 160 -15.18 2.33 -13.74
N LYS A 161 -15.56 3.54 -13.32
CA LYS A 161 -14.59 4.59 -12.95
C LYS A 161 -13.95 4.35 -11.57
N PRO A 162 -12.69 4.77 -11.34
CA PRO A 162 -12.04 4.68 -10.04
C PRO A 162 -12.85 5.35 -8.93
N THR A 163 -12.89 4.68 -7.78
CA THR A 163 -13.59 5.15 -6.58
C THR A 163 -12.61 5.66 -5.53
N LEU A 164 -13.10 6.29 -4.47
CA LEU A 164 -12.27 6.69 -3.32
C LEU A 164 -11.46 5.50 -2.78
N GLU A 165 -12.07 4.32 -2.71
CA GLU A 165 -11.37 3.10 -2.30
C GLU A 165 -10.20 2.78 -3.23
N THR A 166 -10.39 2.85 -4.56
CA THR A 166 -9.33 2.62 -5.54
C THR A 166 -8.12 3.53 -5.27
N TYR A 167 -8.38 4.83 -5.06
CA TYR A 167 -7.32 5.80 -4.76
C TYR A 167 -6.65 5.53 -3.42
N SER A 168 -7.42 5.25 -2.37
CA SER A 168 -6.91 4.91 -1.04
C SER A 168 -5.94 3.72 -1.07
N LEU A 169 -6.29 2.65 -1.78
CA LEU A 169 -5.45 1.46 -1.94
C LEU A 169 -4.13 1.76 -2.65
N LEU A 170 -4.21 2.49 -3.77
CA LEU A 170 -3.05 2.85 -4.56
C LEU A 170 -2.12 3.80 -3.80
N PHE A 171 -2.65 4.85 -3.16
CA PHE A 171 -1.84 5.75 -2.32
C PHE A 171 -1.18 4.99 -1.16
N ASN A 172 -1.85 4.01 -0.55
CA ASN A 172 -1.30 3.27 0.60
C ASN A 172 -0.12 2.42 0.13
N SER A 173 -0.32 1.74 -0.99
CA SER A 173 0.71 0.91 -1.59
C SER A 173 1.92 1.71 -2.08
N LEU A 174 1.71 2.94 -2.59
CA LEU A 174 2.78 3.88 -2.94
C LEU A 174 3.58 4.27 -1.67
N LEU A 175 2.90 4.73 -0.63
CA LEU A 175 3.55 5.24 0.59
C LEU A 175 4.32 4.16 1.36
N ARG A 176 3.92 2.88 1.29
CA ARG A 176 4.69 1.75 1.83
C ARG A 176 6.06 1.58 1.17
N ARG A 177 6.26 2.14 -0.03
CA ARG A 177 7.52 2.08 -0.78
C ARG A 177 8.40 3.31 -0.55
N PHE A 178 7.92 4.31 0.19
CA PHE A 178 8.67 5.53 0.52
C PHE A 178 9.71 5.23 1.62
N ASN A 179 10.76 4.50 1.24
CA ASN A 179 11.83 4.09 2.16
C ASN A 179 13.06 5.01 2.06
N LYS A 180 13.44 5.43 0.86
CA LYS A 180 14.59 6.32 0.61
C LYS A 180 14.13 7.55 -0.17
N LEU A 181 14.73 8.71 0.09
CA LEU A 181 14.33 9.99 -0.52
C LEU A 181 14.27 9.93 -2.06
N ASN A 182 15.29 9.38 -2.71
CA ASN A 182 15.33 9.23 -4.17
C ASN A 182 14.15 8.41 -4.71
N VAL A 183 13.73 7.38 -3.97
CA VAL A 183 12.58 6.54 -4.34
C VAL A 183 11.27 7.29 -4.13
N CYS A 184 11.17 8.11 -3.08
CA CYS A 184 9.99 8.95 -2.82
C CYS A 184 9.72 9.90 -4.01
N TYR A 185 10.75 10.56 -4.55
CA TYR A 185 10.61 11.47 -5.68
C TYR A 185 10.06 10.80 -6.94
N VAL A 186 10.50 9.56 -7.25
CA VAL A 186 9.97 8.80 -8.40
C VAL A 186 8.47 8.55 -8.25
N TYR A 187 8.02 8.15 -7.05
CA TYR A 187 6.61 7.87 -6.79
C TYR A 187 5.77 9.14 -6.58
N LEU A 188 6.38 10.27 -6.24
CA LEU A 188 5.68 11.55 -6.07
C LEU A 188 4.97 12.00 -7.35
N HIS A 189 5.58 11.74 -8.52
CA HIS A 189 4.91 12.00 -9.79
C HIS A 189 3.61 11.19 -9.94
N SER A 190 3.63 9.93 -9.49
CA SER A 190 2.42 9.09 -9.50
C SER A 190 1.36 9.62 -8.53
N VAL A 191 1.77 10.05 -7.33
CA VAL A 191 0.87 10.69 -6.36
C VAL A 191 0.21 11.94 -6.97
N ARG A 192 1.00 12.85 -7.56
CA ARG A 192 0.49 14.07 -8.22
C ARG A 192 -0.47 13.76 -9.36
N SER A 193 -0.11 12.80 -10.23
CA SER A 193 -0.95 12.38 -11.36
C SER A 193 -2.29 11.81 -10.87
N MET A 194 -2.25 10.91 -9.89
CA MET A 194 -3.45 10.33 -9.31
C MET A 194 -4.33 11.36 -8.61
N THR A 195 -3.76 12.31 -7.86
CA THR A 195 -4.53 13.39 -7.23
C THR A 195 -5.25 14.25 -8.26
N LYS A 196 -4.61 14.56 -9.40
CA LYS A 196 -5.26 15.28 -10.51
C LYS A 196 -6.38 14.45 -11.14
N GLN A 197 -6.14 13.16 -11.37
CA GLN A 197 -7.14 12.25 -11.94
C GLN A 197 -8.34 12.05 -11.00
N MET A 198 -8.11 11.96 -9.69
CA MET A 198 -9.17 11.88 -8.68
C MET A 198 -10.09 13.10 -8.75
N LYS A 199 -9.52 14.31 -8.84
CA LYS A 199 -10.29 15.55 -9.04
C LYS A 199 -11.03 15.57 -10.38
N ALA A 200 -10.38 15.18 -11.47
CA ALA A 200 -10.99 15.14 -12.81
C ALA A 200 -12.15 14.15 -12.92
N ASN A 201 -12.09 13.04 -12.17
CA ASN A 201 -13.16 12.06 -12.08
C ASN A 201 -14.28 12.44 -11.09
N GLY A 202 -14.18 13.59 -10.42
CA GLY A 202 -15.16 14.04 -9.43
C GLY A 202 -15.15 13.22 -8.13
N VAL A 203 -14.07 12.50 -7.83
CA VAL A 203 -13.94 11.72 -6.59
C VAL A 203 -13.48 12.65 -5.48
N ILE A 204 -14.33 12.83 -4.47
CA ILE A 204 -14.06 13.66 -3.30
C ILE A 204 -13.14 12.88 -2.34
N PRO A 205 -11.94 13.38 -2.01
CA PRO A 205 -11.06 12.73 -1.04
C PRO A 205 -11.58 12.89 0.38
N ASP A 206 -11.36 11.86 1.19
CA ASP A 206 -11.57 11.91 2.63
C ASP A 206 -10.30 12.36 3.38
N THR A 207 -10.42 12.57 4.69
CA THR A 207 -9.31 12.95 5.57
C THR A 207 -8.13 11.96 5.46
N PHE A 208 -8.42 10.67 5.27
CA PHE A 208 -7.41 9.63 5.16
C PHE A 208 -6.55 9.82 3.89
N VAL A 209 -7.18 9.97 2.71
CA VAL A 209 -6.48 10.20 1.45
C VAL A 209 -5.73 11.53 1.46
N LEU A 210 -6.32 12.60 2.00
CA LEU A 210 -5.63 13.91 2.12
C LEU A 210 -4.38 13.80 2.99
N ASN A 211 -4.46 13.10 4.13
CA ASN A 211 -3.30 12.84 4.99
C ASN A 211 -2.20 12.04 4.30
N MET A 212 -2.57 11.11 3.41
CA MET A 212 -1.59 10.35 2.62
C MET A 212 -0.89 11.23 1.59
N ILE A 213 -1.61 12.13 0.95
CA ILE A 213 -1.04 13.11 0.02
C ILE A 213 -0.09 14.05 0.77
N ILE A 214 -0.50 14.58 1.93
CA ILE A 214 0.36 15.42 2.80
C ILE A 214 1.63 14.66 3.21
N LYS A 215 1.49 13.39 3.64
CA LYS A 215 2.62 12.53 3.99
C LYS A 215 3.58 12.33 2.83
N ALA A 216 3.06 12.15 1.61
CA ALA A 216 3.88 11.98 0.42
C ALA A 216 4.72 13.23 0.13
N TYR A 217 4.10 14.40 0.13
CA TYR A 217 4.79 15.68 -0.07
C TYR A 217 5.81 15.97 1.03
N SER A 218 5.43 15.74 2.30
CA SER A 218 6.32 15.91 3.46
C SER A 218 7.57 15.02 3.36
N LYS A 219 7.41 13.73 3.04
CA LYS A 219 8.54 12.81 2.83
C LYS A 219 9.45 13.18 1.65
N CYS A 220 8.95 13.96 0.70
CA CYS A 220 9.73 14.50 -0.43
C CYS A 220 10.24 15.92 -0.16
N LEU A 221 10.06 16.47 1.04
CA LEU A 221 10.44 17.83 1.40
C LEU A 221 9.77 18.92 0.51
N GLU A 222 8.63 18.61 -0.10
CA GLU A 222 7.80 19.57 -0.84
C GLU A 222 6.73 20.19 0.06
N LEU A 223 7.17 20.91 1.09
CA LEU A 223 6.29 21.34 2.17
C LEU A 223 5.26 22.41 1.76
N ASP A 224 5.54 23.22 0.73
CA ASP A 224 4.59 24.23 0.28
C ASP A 224 3.33 23.59 -0.35
N GLU A 225 3.51 22.50 -1.11
CA GLU A 225 2.39 21.69 -1.61
C GLU A 225 1.69 20.94 -0.48
N ALA A 226 2.43 20.42 0.50
CA ALA A 226 1.83 19.78 1.68
C ALA A 226 0.94 20.76 2.47
N ILE A 227 1.41 21.99 2.69
CA ILE A 227 0.67 23.05 3.38
C ILE A 227 -0.55 23.48 2.56
N LYS A 228 -0.44 23.54 1.23
CA LYS A 228 -1.58 23.81 0.36
C LYS A 228 -2.68 22.75 0.53
N VAL A 229 -2.33 21.47 0.46
CA VAL A 229 -3.29 20.37 0.66
C VAL A 229 -3.92 20.43 2.05
N PHE A 230 -3.13 20.76 3.08
CA PHE A 230 -3.62 20.94 4.45
C PHE A 230 -4.65 22.07 4.58
N ARG A 231 -4.40 23.23 3.96
CA ARG A 231 -5.36 24.35 3.95
C ARG A 231 -6.61 24.03 3.15
N ASP A 232 -6.46 23.28 2.06
CA ASP A 232 -7.57 22.85 1.21
C ASP A 232 -8.44 21.77 1.87
N MET A 233 -8.06 21.17 3.01
CA MET A 233 -8.84 20.09 3.65
C MET A 233 -10.28 20.53 3.96
N GLY A 234 -10.47 21.75 4.47
CA GLY A 234 -11.79 22.29 4.78
C GLY A 234 -12.69 22.44 3.54
N LEU A 235 -12.12 22.63 2.35
CA LEU A 235 -12.88 22.71 1.09
C LEU A 235 -13.52 21.36 0.72
N TYR A 236 -13.01 20.25 1.28
CA TYR A 236 -13.58 18.91 1.13
C TYR A 236 -14.42 18.49 2.35
N GLY A 237 -14.73 19.42 3.27
CA GLY A 237 -15.41 19.11 4.53
C GLY A 237 -14.57 18.24 5.47
N CYS A 238 -13.25 18.25 5.32
CA CYS A 238 -12.33 17.46 6.12
C CYS A 238 -11.57 18.36 7.10
N GLU A 239 -11.50 17.95 8.37
CA GLU A 239 -10.73 18.65 9.38
C GLU A 239 -9.30 18.08 9.52
N PRO A 240 -8.26 18.93 9.64
CA PRO A 240 -6.92 18.47 9.99
C PRO A 240 -6.90 17.75 11.34
N ASN A 241 -6.10 16.69 11.43
CA ASN A 241 -5.94 15.91 12.65
C ASN A 241 -4.46 15.77 13.05
N ALA A 242 -4.19 15.01 14.12
CA ALA A 242 -2.84 14.80 14.63
C ALA A 242 -1.84 14.33 13.56
N TYR A 243 -2.29 13.53 12.57
CA TYR A 243 -1.42 13.11 11.47
C TYR A 243 -1.10 14.24 10.49
N SER A 244 -2.11 15.05 10.11
CA SER A 244 -1.94 16.18 9.20
C SER A 244 -0.89 17.16 9.72
N TYR A 245 -1.04 17.58 10.99
CA TYR A 245 -0.09 18.44 11.69
C TYR A 245 1.28 17.78 11.82
N GLY A 246 1.31 16.55 12.33
CA GLY A 246 2.54 15.84 12.60
C GLY A 246 3.41 15.64 11.35
N TYR A 247 2.82 15.41 10.18
CA TYR A 247 3.55 15.31 8.91
C TYR A 247 4.15 16.64 8.47
N ILE A 248 3.44 17.75 8.64
CA ILE A 248 3.92 19.07 8.21
C ILE A 248 4.98 19.60 9.17
N ALA A 249 4.73 19.55 10.47
CA ALA A 249 5.68 19.99 11.50
C ALA A 249 7.02 19.26 11.34
N LYS A 250 6.96 17.92 11.26
CA LYS A 250 8.13 17.07 11.02
C LYS A 250 8.87 17.44 9.73
N GLY A 251 8.17 17.48 8.60
CA GLY A 251 8.81 17.73 7.30
C GLY A 251 9.40 19.14 7.17
N LEU A 252 8.78 20.14 7.81
CA LEU A 252 9.33 21.51 7.87
C LEU A 252 10.64 21.55 8.65
N CYS A 253 10.71 20.86 9.80
CA CYS A 253 11.94 20.73 10.57
C CYS A 253 13.03 19.97 9.79
N GLU A 254 12.69 18.85 9.13
CA GLU A 254 13.63 18.09 8.28
C GLU A 254 14.14 18.93 7.08
N LYS A 255 13.33 19.85 6.54
CA LYS A 255 13.74 20.79 5.49
C LYS A 255 14.56 21.99 6.02
N GLY A 256 14.70 22.13 7.34
CA GLY A 256 15.37 23.27 7.97
C GLY A 256 14.49 24.52 8.16
N ARG A 257 13.19 24.46 7.85
CA ARG A 257 12.20 25.53 8.13
C ARG A 257 11.70 25.45 9.58
N VAL A 258 12.63 25.39 10.53
CA VAL A 258 12.37 25.05 11.94
C VAL A 258 11.34 25.97 12.59
N ASN A 259 11.40 27.28 12.36
CA ASN A 259 10.42 28.22 12.92
C ASN A 259 8.98 27.95 12.48
N GLN A 260 8.78 27.53 11.23
CA GLN A 260 7.44 27.15 10.76
C GLN A 260 7.03 25.78 11.31
N GLY A 261 7.97 24.82 11.34
CA GLY A 261 7.71 23.49 11.92
C GLY A 261 7.28 23.59 13.39
N PHE A 262 7.94 24.42 14.16
CA PHE A 262 7.59 24.69 15.56
C PHE A 262 6.22 25.37 15.72
N LYS A 263 5.86 26.32 14.85
CA LYS A 263 4.50 26.91 14.87
C LYS A 263 3.41 25.86 14.65
N PHE A 264 3.60 24.94 13.69
CA PHE A 264 2.66 23.84 13.47
C PHE A 264 2.61 22.87 14.67
N PHE A 265 3.73 22.68 15.38
CA PHE A 265 3.76 21.89 16.61
C PHE A 265 2.96 22.55 17.74
N VAL A 266 3.18 23.85 17.99
CA VAL A 266 2.43 24.59 19.02
C VAL A 266 0.93 24.55 18.70
N GLU A 267 0.53 24.87 17.47
CA GLU A 267 -0.88 24.79 17.06
C GLU A 267 -1.46 23.38 17.22
N MET A 268 -0.66 22.34 16.94
CA MET A 268 -1.05 20.94 17.16
C MET A 268 -1.32 20.66 18.65
N ARG A 269 -0.46 21.16 19.56
CA ARG A 269 -0.62 21.00 21.01
C ARG A 269 -1.79 21.83 21.54
N ASP A 270 -1.98 23.06 21.07
CA ASP A 270 -3.11 23.93 21.45
C ASP A 270 -4.47 23.31 21.11
N LYS A 271 -4.52 22.52 20.02
CA LYS A 271 -5.70 21.73 19.62
C LYS A 271 -5.86 20.42 20.39
N GLY A 272 -5.00 20.16 21.38
CA GLY A 272 -5.04 18.95 22.20
C GLY A 272 -4.49 17.69 21.52
N PHE A 273 -3.85 17.81 20.37
CA PHE A 273 -3.28 16.65 19.70
C PHE A 273 -1.92 16.27 20.31
N VAL A 274 -1.66 14.97 20.42
CA VAL A 274 -0.39 14.42 20.89
C VAL A 274 0.49 14.03 19.68
N PRO A 275 1.65 14.66 19.48
CA PRO A 275 2.60 14.29 18.44
C PRO A 275 3.08 12.84 18.52
N SER A 276 3.45 12.28 17.37
CA SER A 276 4.11 10.98 17.34
C SER A 276 5.51 11.09 17.95
N ALA A 277 6.05 10.00 18.52
CA ALA A 277 7.41 9.98 19.04
C ALA A 277 8.44 10.46 18.00
N SER A 278 8.26 10.07 16.74
CA SER A 278 9.15 10.52 15.65
C SER A 278 9.03 12.02 15.33
N THR A 279 7.86 12.63 15.59
CA THR A 279 7.64 14.06 15.41
C THR A 279 8.31 14.83 16.53
N TYR A 280 8.16 14.39 17.79
CA TYR A 280 8.86 14.96 18.94
C TYR A 280 10.36 14.99 18.75
N VAL A 281 10.98 13.84 18.50
CA VAL A 281 12.44 13.71 18.34
C VAL A 281 12.97 14.69 17.29
N ILE A 282 12.31 14.78 16.14
CA ILE A 282 12.74 15.67 15.05
C ILE A 282 12.63 17.14 15.45
N ILE A 283 11.56 17.53 16.15
CA ILE A 283 11.38 18.91 16.58
C ILE A 283 12.44 19.27 17.62
N VAL A 284 12.61 18.46 18.67
CA VAL A 284 13.64 18.65 19.71
C VAL A 284 15.01 18.81 19.09
N CYS A 285 15.44 17.84 18.27
CA CYS A 285 16.74 17.89 17.61
C CYS A 285 16.88 19.11 16.70
N SER A 286 15.84 19.45 15.93
CA SER A 286 15.89 20.61 15.02
C SER A 286 16.01 21.94 15.77
N LEU A 287 15.31 22.09 16.90
CA LEU A 287 15.39 23.28 17.75
C LEU A 287 16.78 23.40 18.39
N ALA A 288 17.29 22.30 18.96
CA ALA A 288 18.62 22.26 19.56
C ALA A 288 19.73 22.59 18.53
N MET A 289 19.66 22.02 17.33
CA MET A 289 20.60 22.33 16.24
C MET A 289 20.51 23.79 15.76
N ASN A 290 19.38 24.47 15.98
CA ASN A 290 19.20 25.90 15.69
C ASN A 290 19.41 26.78 16.93
N ARG A 291 20.05 26.25 17.98
CA ARG A 291 20.36 26.95 19.25
C ARG A 291 19.13 27.51 19.99
N ARG A 292 17.94 26.96 19.71
CA ARG A 292 16.70 27.28 20.42
C ARG A 292 16.52 26.30 21.57
N PHE A 293 17.42 26.36 22.56
CA PHE A 293 17.54 25.35 23.60
C PHE A 293 16.36 25.35 24.56
N GLU A 294 15.84 26.51 24.93
CA GLU A 294 14.68 26.66 25.80
C GLU A 294 13.47 25.95 25.18
N ASP A 295 13.14 26.26 23.93
CA ASP A 295 12.07 25.58 23.19
C ASP A 295 12.32 24.07 23.06
N ALA A 296 13.57 23.65 22.82
CA ALA A 296 13.92 22.22 22.73
C ALA A 296 13.68 21.48 24.05
N ILE A 297 14.00 22.10 25.19
CA ILE A 297 13.81 21.54 26.53
C ILE A 297 12.31 21.46 26.86
N GLU A 298 11.54 22.50 26.55
CA GLU A 298 10.08 22.48 26.73
C GLU A 298 9.43 21.34 25.93
N VAL A 299 9.81 21.17 24.66
CA VAL A 299 9.31 20.07 23.83
C VAL A 299 9.78 18.70 24.33
N LEU A 300 11.00 18.62 24.87
CA LEU A 300 11.54 17.39 25.46
C LEU A 300 10.74 16.97 26.70
N PHE A 301 10.36 17.92 27.56
CA PHE A 301 9.52 17.64 28.72
C PHE A 301 8.08 17.33 28.34
N ASP A 302 7.50 18.03 27.36
CA ASP A 302 6.19 17.66 26.80
C ASP A 302 6.21 16.23 26.23
N MET A 303 7.31 15.82 25.59
CA MET A 303 7.49 14.44 25.12
C MET A 303 7.41 13.43 26.27
N LEU A 304 8.11 13.70 27.40
CA LEU A 304 8.11 12.84 28.58
C LEU A 304 6.74 12.78 29.27
N GLU A 305 6.07 13.92 29.43
CA GLU A 305 4.73 14.02 30.03
C GLU A 305 3.70 13.23 29.22
N ASN A 306 3.87 13.13 27.90
CA ASN A 306 3.02 12.32 27.03
C ASN A 306 3.49 10.85 26.90
N SER A 307 4.29 10.36 27.87
CA SER A 307 4.80 8.99 27.94
C SER A 307 5.54 8.54 26.67
N LYS A 308 6.23 9.47 26.00
CA LYS A 308 7.14 9.17 24.91
C LYS A 308 8.56 9.31 25.45
N SER A 309 9.32 8.22 25.48
CA SER A 309 10.72 8.28 25.94
C SER A 309 11.63 8.71 24.78
N PRO A 310 12.43 9.78 24.96
CA PRO A 310 13.47 10.16 24.03
C PRO A 310 14.53 9.06 23.92
N ASP A 311 15.11 8.90 22.74
CA ASP A 311 16.26 8.00 22.58
C ASP A 311 17.57 8.68 23.00
N HIS A 312 18.63 7.89 23.11
CA HIS A 312 19.96 8.39 23.47
C HIS A 312 20.41 9.54 22.56
N LEU A 313 20.11 9.48 21.26
CA LEU A 313 20.51 10.50 20.30
C LEU A 313 19.78 11.82 20.55
N THR A 314 18.50 11.76 20.92
CA THR A 314 17.68 12.94 21.23
C THR A 314 18.25 13.68 22.44
N TYR A 315 18.51 12.98 23.55
CA TYR A 315 19.15 13.57 24.72
C TYR A 315 20.52 14.14 24.39
N LYS A 316 21.37 13.35 23.73
CA LYS A 316 22.70 13.74 23.31
C LYS A 316 22.67 15.05 22.50
N THR A 317 21.78 15.17 21.53
CA THR A 317 21.70 16.37 20.67
C THR A 317 21.45 17.65 21.46
N VAL A 318 20.57 17.62 22.45
CA VAL A 318 20.28 18.79 23.30
C VAL A 318 21.45 19.08 24.24
N LEU A 319 21.94 18.05 24.93
CA LEU A 319 23.01 18.15 25.92
C LEU A 319 24.33 18.63 25.32
N GLU A 320 24.77 18.04 24.21
CA GLU A 320 25.98 18.49 23.51
C GLU A 320 25.82 19.92 22.99
N GLY A 321 24.63 20.27 22.52
CA GLY A 321 24.33 21.61 22.04
C GLY A 321 24.49 22.67 23.13
N LEU A 322 23.99 22.39 24.34
CA LEU A 322 24.17 23.25 25.50
C LEU A 322 25.64 23.40 25.91
N CYS A 323 26.40 22.30 25.96
CA CYS A 323 27.83 22.34 26.28
C CYS A 323 28.62 23.18 25.27
N ARG A 324 28.35 23.03 23.96
CA ARG A 324 29.02 23.80 22.91
C ARG A 324 28.71 25.30 22.95
N GLU A 325 27.58 25.69 23.55
CA GLU A 325 27.22 27.10 23.78
C GLU A 325 27.77 27.65 25.11
N GLY A 326 28.59 26.87 25.83
CA GLY A 326 29.16 27.26 27.13
C GLY A 326 28.19 27.12 28.31
N ARG A 327 27.05 26.43 28.13
CA ARG A 327 26.03 26.20 29.17
C ARG A 327 26.15 24.82 29.80
N ALA A 328 27.38 24.45 30.17
CA ALA A 328 27.71 23.11 30.68
C ALA A 328 26.89 22.75 31.94
N ASP A 329 26.84 23.65 32.94
CA ASP A 329 26.10 23.41 34.19
C ASP A 329 24.61 23.10 33.91
N GLY A 330 23.98 23.90 33.04
CA GLY A 330 22.60 23.67 32.63
C GLY A 330 22.39 22.34 31.89
N ALA A 331 23.41 21.82 31.22
CA ALA A 331 23.35 20.49 30.60
C ALA A 331 23.39 19.36 31.64
N PHE A 332 24.19 19.49 32.70
CA PHE A 332 24.19 18.53 33.81
C PHE A 332 22.85 18.56 34.57
N ASP A 333 22.34 19.75 34.89
CA ASP A 333 21.05 19.93 35.55
C ASP A 333 19.91 19.31 34.74
N LEU A 334 19.91 19.55 33.42
CA LEU A 334 18.92 18.97 32.51
C LEU A 334 18.98 17.45 32.48
N LEU A 335 20.17 16.84 32.46
CA LEU A 335 20.32 15.38 32.47
C LEU A 335 19.75 14.78 33.77
N ASP A 336 20.03 15.41 34.91
CA ASP A 336 19.49 14.97 36.20
C ASP A 336 17.97 15.13 36.28
N GLU A 337 17.42 16.20 35.71
CA GLU A 337 15.98 16.38 35.61
C GLU A 337 15.33 15.34 34.69
N CYS A 338 15.94 15.06 33.54
CA CYS A 338 15.48 14.01 32.63
C CYS A 338 15.48 12.64 33.31
N ARG A 339 16.49 12.33 34.13
CA ARG A 339 16.52 11.07 34.90
C ARG A 339 15.37 10.96 35.90
N LYS A 340 14.94 12.07 36.50
CA LYS A 340 13.82 12.09 37.45
C LYS A 340 12.46 11.92 36.76
N ARG A 341 12.31 12.49 35.56
CA ARG A 341 11.05 12.49 34.80
C ARG A 341 10.89 11.25 33.89
N ASP A 342 11.98 10.74 33.29
CA ASP A 342 11.95 9.61 32.37
C ASP A 342 12.13 8.27 33.08
N VAL A 343 11.01 7.61 33.36
CA VAL A 343 10.98 6.27 33.98
C VAL A 343 11.71 5.21 33.12
N ASN A 344 11.85 5.44 31.81
CA ASN A 344 12.51 4.51 30.90
C ASN A 344 14.02 4.78 30.75
N MET A 345 14.54 5.88 31.30
CA MET A 345 15.97 6.16 31.26
C MET A 345 16.71 5.18 32.19
N ASN A 346 17.29 4.15 31.58
CA ASN A 346 18.05 3.16 32.32
C ASN A 346 19.42 3.71 32.76
N GLU A 347 19.98 3.09 33.81
CA GLU A 347 21.27 3.46 34.41
C GLU A 347 22.42 3.48 33.38
N LYS A 348 22.34 2.61 32.36
CA LYS A 348 23.34 2.52 31.30
C LYS A 348 23.32 3.74 30.38
N MET A 349 22.14 4.21 29.99
CA MET A 349 21.95 5.41 29.17
C MET A 349 22.41 6.65 29.94
N TYR A 350 21.98 6.80 31.20
CA TYR A 350 22.40 7.92 32.04
C TYR A 350 23.94 8.00 32.19
N LYS A 351 24.60 6.88 32.52
CA LYS A 351 26.06 6.83 32.63
C LYS A 351 26.79 7.09 31.31
N ALA A 352 26.18 6.74 30.18
CA ALA A 352 26.74 7.02 28.87
C ALA A 352 26.68 8.53 28.58
N LEU A 353 25.50 9.14 28.71
CA LEU A 353 25.29 10.58 28.51
C LEU A 353 26.14 11.43 29.48
N LEU A 354 26.24 11.05 30.75
CA LEU A 354 27.07 11.75 31.73
C LEU A 354 28.55 11.73 31.37
N ARG A 355 29.05 10.59 30.87
CA ARG A 355 30.45 10.46 30.42
C ARG A 355 30.71 11.29 29.16
N GLU A 356 29.78 11.28 28.21
CA GLU A 356 29.87 12.10 27.00
C GLU A 356 29.86 13.60 27.36
N LEU A 357 28.99 14.04 28.27
CA LEU A 357 28.97 15.41 28.79
C LEU A 357 30.31 15.82 29.39
N HIS A 358 30.87 15.02 30.30
CA HIS A 358 32.19 15.30 30.88
C HIS A 358 33.31 15.36 29.83
N TYR A 359 33.26 14.52 28.80
CA TYR A 359 34.24 14.53 27.71
C TYR A 359 34.17 15.84 26.92
N ILE A 360 32.96 16.26 26.53
CA ILE A 360 32.75 17.46 25.72
C ILE A 360 33.11 18.74 26.48
N CYS A 361 32.81 18.80 27.77
CA CYS A 361 33.20 19.96 28.60
C CYS A 361 34.72 20.08 28.73
N ARG A 362 35.49 18.98 28.70
CA ARG A 362 36.95 19.00 28.78
C ARG A 362 37.65 19.37 27.47
N GLU A 363 37.02 19.17 26.31
CA GLU A 363 37.58 19.59 25.01
C GLU A 363 37.25 21.06 24.66
N GLY A 364 36.32 21.68 25.39
CA GLY A 364 35.90 23.07 25.17
C GLY A 364 36.57 24.12 26.07
N GLU A 365 37.36 23.68 27.05
CA GLU A 365 38.29 24.51 27.86
C GLU A 365 39.63 24.65 27.14
#